data_AF-A0A5M6CWR9-F1
#
_entry.id   AF-A0A5M6CWR9-F1
#
_cell.length_a   1.000
_cell.length_b   1.000
_cell.length_c   1.000
_cell.angle_alpha   90.00
_cell.angle_beta   90.00
_cell.angle_gamma   90.00
#
_symmetry.space_group_name_H-M   'P 1'
#
loop_
_entity.id
_entity.type
_entity.pdbx_description
1 polymer ?
#
loop_
_entity_poly.entity_id
_entity_poly.type
_entity_poly.pdbx_seq_one_letter_code
_entity_poly.pdbx_strand_id
1 'polypeptide(L)'
;MKKAAEQSKRYPFIAEHRGGPLTKENQRQLSRWARECAEHVLSLIDQEVNNRLLYALEVAKEWEKGALPTGEAMKASVMAHEVARQSADPVSKAVARAVGQAVATAHMADHSLRGAFYALKAVKLAKKNLEKEREWQTKRLNELPSDIIDIVQAMWKEKELDKRI
;
A
#
# COMPACT_ATOMS: atom_id res chain seq x y z
N MET A 1 -22.06 -2.51 -23.09
CA MET A 1 -20.69 -2.22 -23.59
C MET A 1 -19.75 -2.12 -22.40
N LYS A 2 -18.63 -2.86 -22.37
CA LYS A 2 -17.59 -2.63 -21.36
C LYS A 2 -17.07 -1.21 -21.56
N LYS A 3 -17.05 -0.37 -20.52
CA LYS A 3 -16.33 0.91 -20.59
C LYS A 3 -14.88 0.59 -20.96
N ALA A 4 -14.31 1.31 -21.92
CA ALA A 4 -12.89 1.20 -22.24
C ALA A 4 -12.06 1.41 -20.97
N ALA A 5 -10.96 0.67 -20.79
CA ALA A 5 -10.11 0.77 -19.60
C ALA A 5 -9.68 2.23 -19.32
N GLU A 6 -9.49 3.01 -20.38
CA GLU A 6 -9.17 4.45 -20.40
C GLU A 6 -10.20 5.33 -19.67
N GLN A 7 -11.46 4.89 -19.56
CA GLN A 7 -12.51 5.64 -18.86
C GLN A 7 -12.50 5.38 -17.34
N SER A 8 -11.64 4.47 -16.87
CA SER A 8 -11.48 4.20 -15.44
C SER A 8 -10.63 5.29 -14.81
N LYS A 9 -11.09 5.84 -13.68
CA LYS A 9 -10.26 6.72 -12.82
C LYS A 9 -8.94 6.04 -12.41
N ARG A 10 -8.93 4.71 -12.33
CA ARG A 10 -7.73 3.92 -11.99
C ARG A 10 -6.84 3.62 -13.19
N TYR A 11 -7.18 4.10 -14.40
CA TYR A 11 -6.45 3.78 -15.62
C TYR A 11 -4.94 3.96 -15.49
N PRO A 12 -4.40 5.03 -14.87
CA PRO A 12 -2.95 5.18 -14.71
C PRO A 12 -2.28 4.08 -13.86
N PHE A 13 -3.05 3.36 -13.05
CA PHE A 13 -2.59 2.25 -12.21
C PHE A 13 -2.83 0.87 -12.85
N ILE A 14 -3.42 0.80 -14.04
CA ILE A 14 -3.64 -0.46 -14.75
C ILE A 14 -2.34 -0.89 -15.42
N ALA A 15 -1.91 -2.12 -15.13
CA ALA A 15 -0.70 -2.70 -15.69
C ALA A 15 -0.79 -2.90 -17.22
N GLU A 16 0.35 -2.84 -17.92
CA GLU A 16 0.44 -3.02 -19.38
C GLU A 16 -0.24 -4.31 -19.88
N HIS A 17 0.03 -5.44 -19.22
CA HIS A 17 -0.59 -6.74 -19.58
C HIS A 17 -2.12 -6.78 -19.36
N ARG A 18 -2.72 -5.75 -18.74
CA ARG A 18 -4.16 -5.56 -18.55
C ARG A 18 -4.74 -4.40 -19.38
N GLY A 19 -3.95 -3.85 -20.31
CA GLY A 19 -4.36 -2.79 -21.23
C GLY A 19 -4.31 -1.38 -20.62
N GLY A 20 -3.43 -1.14 -19.64
CA GLY A 20 -3.13 0.19 -19.11
C GLY A 20 -1.68 0.62 -19.34
N PRO A 21 -1.26 1.79 -18.84
CA PRO A 21 0.07 2.34 -19.09
C PRO A 21 1.13 1.94 -18.06
N LEU A 22 0.77 1.29 -16.95
CA LEU A 22 1.70 1.07 -15.84
C LEU A 22 2.65 -0.10 -16.10
N THR A 23 3.94 0.18 -16.18
CA THR A 23 4.96 -0.86 -16.35
C THR A 23 5.07 -1.76 -15.12
N LYS A 24 5.58 -2.99 -15.33
CA LYS A 24 5.84 -3.92 -14.22
C LYS A 24 6.83 -3.35 -13.20
N GLU A 25 7.82 -2.59 -13.66
CA GLU A 25 8.82 -1.96 -12.80
C GLU A 25 8.20 -0.85 -11.94
N ASN A 26 7.38 0.01 -12.54
CA ASN A 26 6.66 1.04 -11.80
C ASN A 26 5.72 0.42 -10.74
N GLN A 27 5.09 -0.72 -11.05
CA GLN A 27 4.29 -1.46 -10.07
C GLN A 27 5.13 -2.01 -8.91
N ARG A 28 6.36 -2.49 -9.16
CA ARG A 28 7.30 -2.93 -8.11
C ARG A 28 7.73 -1.75 -7.24
N GLN A 29 8.03 -0.60 -7.82
CA GLN A 29 8.39 0.61 -7.08
C GLN A 29 7.25 1.11 -6.18
N LEU A 30 6.00 1.08 -6.68
CA LEU A 30 4.82 1.37 -5.88
C LEU A 30 4.61 0.36 -4.75
N SER A 31 4.89 -0.93 -4.99
CA SER A 31 4.84 -1.96 -3.95
C SER A 31 5.87 -1.70 -2.86
N ARG A 32 7.10 -1.39 -3.24
CA ARG A 32 8.19 -1.03 -2.32
C ARG A 32 7.81 0.17 -1.45
N TRP A 33 7.35 1.26 -2.07
CA TRP A 33 6.92 2.45 -1.33
C TRP A 33 5.82 2.13 -0.32
N ALA A 34 4.79 1.39 -0.71
CA ALA A 34 3.71 1.01 0.19
C ALA A 34 4.17 0.05 1.30
N ARG A 35 5.07 -0.89 1.00
CA ARG A 35 5.68 -1.80 1.98
C ARG A 35 6.47 -1.01 3.02
N GLU A 36 7.31 -0.07 2.59
CA GLU A 36 8.11 0.78 3.47
C GLU A 36 7.22 1.66 4.37
N CYS A 37 6.11 2.21 3.85
CA CYS A 37 5.12 2.92 4.67
C CYS A 37 4.50 2.00 5.74
N ALA A 38 4.17 0.75 5.38
CA ALA A 38 3.61 -0.21 6.32
C ALA A 38 4.64 -0.68 7.37
N GLU A 39 5.90 -0.87 6.98
CA GLU A 39 7.02 -1.22 7.87
C GLU A 39 7.30 -0.12 8.88
N HIS A 40 7.28 1.15 8.45
CA HIS A 40 7.60 2.29 9.31
C HIS A 40 6.65 2.40 10.51
N VAL A 41 5.39 1.99 10.34
CA VAL A 41 4.36 2.03 11.38
C VAL A 41 4.20 0.71 12.17
N LEU A 42 5.01 -0.33 11.90
CA LEU A 42 4.96 -1.58 12.68
C LEU A 42 5.23 -1.35 14.16
N SER A 43 6.13 -0.40 14.47
CA SER A 43 6.48 -0.02 15.85
C SER A 43 5.32 0.58 16.65
N LEU A 44 4.18 0.87 16.01
CA LEU A 44 2.97 1.32 16.70
C LEU A 44 2.15 0.17 17.29
N ILE A 45 2.49 -1.09 16.98
CA ILE A 45 1.91 -2.25 17.64
C ILE A 45 2.63 -2.42 18.97
N ASP A 46 1.91 -2.20 20.08
CA ASP A 46 2.47 -2.30 21.45
C ASP A 46 2.78 -3.75 21.87
N GLN A 47 2.21 -4.73 21.18
CA GLN A 47 2.40 -6.17 21.42
C GLN A 47 3.36 -6.79 20.40
N GLU A 48 3.67 -8.07 20.57
CA GLU A 48 4.40 -8.82 19.56
C GLU A 48 3.68 -8.77 18.20
N VAL A 49 4.41 -8.38 17.15
CA VAL A 49 3.85 -8.27 15.81
C VAL A 49 3.46 -9.65 15.32
N ASN A 50 2.22 -9.80 14.86
CA ASN A 50 1.73 -11.07 14.34
C ASN A 50 2.60 -11.57 13.17
N ASN A 51 3.11 -12.81 13.25
CA ASN A 51 3.96 -13.41 12.22
C ASN A 51 3.37 -13.38 10.80
N ARG A 52 2.03 -13.39 10.65
CA ARG A 52 1.38 -13.26 9.34
C ARG A 52 1.61 -11.89 8.69
N LEU A 53 1.78 -10.84 9.49
CA LEU A 53 2.12 -9.50 8.99
C LEU A 53 3.57 -9.43 8.51
N LEU A 54 4.50 -9.98 9.31
CA LEU A 54 5.92 -10.06 8.94
C LEU A 54 6.11 -10.89 7.66
N TYR A 55 5.43 -12.03 7.58
CA TYR A 55 5.40 -12.87 6.38
C TYR A 55 4.87 -12.10 5.16
N ALA A 56 3.79 -11.33 5.31
CA ALA A 56 3.22 -10.57 4.20
C ALA A 56 4.16 -9.46 3.68
N LEU A 57 4.94 -8.84 4.57
CA LEU A 57 5.97 -7.86 4.19
C LEU A 57 7.14 -8.52 3.46
N GLU A 58 7.57 -9.70 3.91
CA GLU A 58 8.60 -10.48 3.20
C GLU A 58 8.13 -10.92 1.82
N VAL A 59 6.87 -11.37 1.70
CA VAL A 59 6.27 -11.70 0.39
C VAL A 59 6.23 -10.48 -0.53
N ALA A 60 5.88 -9.30 -0.02
CA ALA A 60 5.92 -8.06 -0.81
C ALA A 60 7.34 -7.76 -1.30
N LYS A 61 8.35 -7.88 -0.41
CA LYS A 61 9.76 -7.67 -0.73
C LYS A 61 10.30 -8.66 -1.77
N GLU A 62 9.93 -9.93 -1.71
CA GLU A 62 10.33 -10.93 -2.71
C GLU A 62 9.58 -10.75 -4.04
N TRP A 63 8.31 -10.33 -4.00
CA TRP A 63 7.56 -9.98 -5.21
C TRP A 63 8.15 -8.74 -5.91
N GLU A 64 8.59 -7.72 -5.15
CA GLU A 64 9.31 -6.55 -5.66
C GLU A 64 10.54 -6.95 -6.48
N LYS A 65 11.28 -7.98 -6.01
CA LYS A 65 12.45 -8.54 -6.73
C LYS A 65 12.08 -9.44 -7.90
N GLY A 66 10.81 -9.79 -8.06
CA GLY A 66 10.34 -10.74 -9.08
C GLY A 66 10.52 -12.21 -8.71
N ALA A 67 10.83 -12.53 -7.46
CA ALA A 67 11.05 -13.90 -6.99
C ALA A 67 9.75 -14.66 -6.68
N LEU A 68 8.63 -13.96 -6.49
CA LEU A 68 7.32 -14.56 -6.21
C LEU A 68 6.25 -14.18 -7.23
N PRO A 69 5.32 -15.08 -7.55
CA PRO A 69 4.18 -14.77 -8.40
C PRO A 69 3.15 -13.92 -7.64
N THR A 70 2.35 -13.13 -8.38
CA THR A 70 1.27 -12.30 -7.82
C THR A 70 0.26 -13.09 -6.98
N GLY A 71 0.04 -14.38 -7.28
CA GLY A 71 -0.84 -15.25 -6.51
C GLY A 71 -0.42 -15.43 -5.05
N GLU A 72 0.89 -15.53 -4.78
CA GLU A 72 1.40 -15.63 -3.41
C GLU A 72 1.21 -14.33 -2.63
N ALA A 73 1.44 -13.19 -3.29
CA ALA A 73 1.17 -11.87 -2.70
C ALA A 73 -0.33 -11.67 -2.38
N MET A 74 -1.24 -12.19 -3.21
CA MET A 74 -2.68 -12.16 -2.93
C MET A 74 -3.04 -12.98 -1.69
N LYS A 75 -2.49 -14.20 -1.54
CA LYS A 75 -2.70 -15.02 -0.33
C LYS A 75 -2.18 -14.31 0.93
N ALA A 76 -0.99 -13.74 0.85
CA ALA A 76 -0.40 -12.95 1.94
C ALA A 76 -1.26 -11.72 2.32
N SER A 77 -1.83 -11.03 1.32
CA SER A 77 -2.77 -9.93 1.55
C SER A 77 -4.00 -10.37 2.35
N VAL A 78 -4.60 -11.50 1.97
CA VAL A 78 -5.76 -12.06 2.67
C VAL A 78 -5.43 -12.36 4.12
N MET A 79 -4.29 -13.00 4.39
CA MET A 79 -3.83 -13.29 5.75
C MET A 79 -3.64 -12.02 6.60
N ALA A 80 -3.00 -10.98 6.04
CA ALA A 80 -2.86 -9.70 6.74
C ALA A 80 -4.22 -9.02 7.01
N HIS A 81 -5.16 -9.13 6.08
CA HIS A 81 -6.52 -8.63 6.29
C HIS A 81 -7.33 -9.43 7.30
N GLU A 82 -7.08 -10.73 7.46
CA GLU A 82 -7.63 -11.51 8.56
C GLU A 82 -7.11 -11.06 9.92
N VAL A 83 -5.79 -10.82 10.05
CA VAL A 83 -5.21 -10.22 11.27
C VAL A 83 -5.92 -8.91 11.62
N ALA A 84 -6.14 -8.04 10.62
CA ALA A 84 -6.85 -6.79 10.84
C ALA A 84 -8.30 -6.98 11.32
N ARG A 85 -9.02 -8.00 10.82
CA ARG A 85 -10.40 -8.30 11.25
C ARG A 85 -10.44 -8.84 12.68
N GLN A 86 -9.43 -9.61 13.07
CA GLN A 86 -9.31 -10.22 14.41
C GLN A 86 -8.83 -9.23 15.48
N SER A 87 -8.13 -8.16 15.09
CA SER A 87 -7.62 -7.16 16.04
C SER A 87 -8.73 -6.36 16.70
N ALA A 88 -8.76 -6.36 18.03
CA ALA A 88 -9.59 -5.44 18.82
C ALA A 88 -8.99 -4.03 18.87
N ASP A 89 -7.66 -3.93 18.93
CA ASP A 89 -6.94 -2.65 18.95
C ASP A 89 -7.06 -1.92 17.59
N PRO A 90 -7.57 -0.67 17.57
CA PRO A 90 -7.67 0.14 16.36
C PRO A 90 -6.32 0.43 15.68
N VAL A 91 -5.24 0.60 16.44
CA VAL A 91 -3.90 0.91 15.87
C VAL A 91 -3.37 -0.30 15.12
N SER A 92 -3.30 -1.45 15.79
CA SER A 92 -2.89 -2.73 15.20
C SER A 92 -3.77 -3.13 14.01
N LYS A 93 -5.08 -2.86 14.07
CA LYS A 93 -6.01 -3.05 12.95
C LYS A 93 -5.64 -2.18 11.75
N ALA A 94 -5.26 -0.92 11.96
CA ALA A 94 -4.83 -0.03 10.89
C ALA A 94 -3.48 -0.45 10.30
N VAL A 95 -2.50 -0.82 11.14
CA VAL A 95 -1.20 -1.35 10.69
C VAL A 95 -1.39 -2.62 9.86
N ALA A 96 -2.19 -3.58 10.33
CA ALA A 96 -2.48 -4.81 9.58
C ALA A 96 -3.18 -4.53 8.23
N ARG A 97 -4.04 -3.50 8.16
CA ARG A 97 -4.61 -3.04 6.88
C ARG A 97 -3.56 -2.40 5.98
N ALA A 98 -2.63 -1.63 6.52
CA ALA A 98 -1.53 -1.05 5.76
C ALA A 98 -0.70 -2.17 5.11
N VAL A 99 -0.29 -3.17 5.88
CA VAL A 99 0.44 -4.35 5.39
C VAL A 99 -0.35 -5.10 4.31
N GLY A 100 -1.62 -5.41 4.57
CA GLY A 100 -2.45 -6.15 3.61
C GLY A 100 -2.66 -5.41 2.28
N GLN A 101 -2.77 -4.08 2.32
CA GLN A 101 -2.85 -3.25 1.12
C GLN A 101 -1.49 -3.13 0.41
N ALA A 102 -0.40 -2.98 1.16
CA ALA A 102 0.95 -2.92 0.60
C ALA A 102 1.26 -4.15 -0.25
N VAL A 103 1.07 -5.36 0.29
CA VAL A 103 1.30 -6.60 -0.46
C VAL A 103 0.26 -6.82 -1.58
N ALA A 104 -0.96 -6.29 -1.44
CA ALA A 104 -1.97 -6.31 -2.52
C ALA A 104 -1.57 -5.46 -3.74
N THR A 105 -0.59 -4.56 -3.62
CA THR A 105 -0.05 -3.80 -4.75
C THR A 105 0.42 -4.71 -5.88
N ALA A 106 0.88 -5.92 -5.53
CA ALA A 106 1.25 -6.96 -6.47
C ALA A 106 0.10 -7.40 -7.41
N HIS A 107 -1.14 -7.34 -6.92
CA HIS A 107 -2.34 -7.66 -7.68
C HIS A 107 -2.84 -6.47 -8.50
N MET A 108 -2.87 -5.28 -7.88
CA MET A 108 -3.35 -4.03 -8.47
C MET A 108 -2.61 -2.84 -7.85
N ALA A 109 -1.99 -2.01 -8.69
CA ALA A 109 -1.07 -0.98 -8.24
C ALA A 109 -1.72 0.11 -7.37
N ASP A 110 -3.03 0.36 -7.53
CA ASP A 110 -3.77 1.36 -6.75
C ASP A 110 -3.92 0.99 -5.26
N HIS A 111 -3.59 -0.25 -4.87
CA HIS A 111 -3.49 -0.64 -3.47
C HIS A 111 -2.33 0.05 -2.74
N SER A 112 -1.29 0.51 -3.45
CA SER A 112 -0.16 1.24 -2.85
C SER A 112 -0.62 2.47 -2.06
N LEU A 113 -1.50 3.28 -2.65
CA LEU A 113 -2.15 4.43 -2.00
C LEU A 113 -2.86 4.04 -0.70
N ARG A 114 -3.54 2.89 -0.69
CA ARG A 114 -4.27 2.43 0.48
C ARG A 114 -3.32 1.92 1.58
N GLY A 115 -2.18 1.35 1.21
CA GLY A 115 -1.11 0.99 2.14
C GLY A 115 -0.61 2.22 2.90
N ALA A 116 -0.17 3.24 2.16
CA ALA A 116 0.27 4.52 2.72
C ALA A 116 -0.83 5.21 3.56
N PHE A 117 -2.06 5.25 3.06
CA PHE A 117 -3.22 5.81 3.78
C PHE A 117 -3.46 5.11 5.13
N TYR A 118 -3.43 3.78 5.18
CA TYR A 118 -3.65 3.06 6.44
C TYR A 118 -2.47 3.20 7.41
N ALA A 119 -1.24 3.41 6.92
CA ALA A 119 -0.11 3.75 7.75
C ALA A 119 -0.31 5.12 8.43
N LEU A 120 -0.70 6.15 7.67
CA LEU A 120 -1.07 7.47 8.24
C LEU A 120 -2.23 7.35 9.24
N LYS A 121 -3.23 6.53 8.92
CA LYS A 121 -4.35 6.26 9.82
C LYS A 121 -3.91 5.59 11.12
N ALA A 122 -2.93 4.69 11.08
CA ALA A 122 -2.36 4.07 12.27
C ALA A 122 -1.67 5.11 13.15
N VAL A 123 -0.85 6.00 12.56
CA VAL A 123 -0.18 7.11 13.28
C VAL A 123 -1.19 8.03 13.96
N LYS A 124 -2.28 8.40 13.25
CA LYS A 124 -3.35 9.22 13.83
C LYS A 124 -4.04 8.51 15.01
N LEU A 125 -4.40 7.24 14.86
CA LEU A 125 -5.05 6.46 15.92
C LEU A 125 -4.14 6.29 17.14
N ALA A 126 -2.83 6.14 16.93
CA ALA A 126 -1.82 6.08 17.97
C ALA A 126 -1.52 7.44 18.62
N LYS A 127 -2.21 8.52 18.20
CA LYS A 127 -1.98 9.91 18.66
C LYS A 127 -0.52 10.34 18.55
N LYS A 128 0.17 9.90 17.49
CA LYS A 128 1.54 10.28 17.16
C LYS A 128 1.55 11.43 16.14
N ASN A 129 2.73 11.96 15.84
CA ASN A 129 2.89 13.09 14.92
C ASN A 129 2.59 12.66 13.47
N LEU A 130 1.38 12.99 13.00
CA LEU A 130 0.89 12.66 11.66
C LEU A 130 1.68 13.36 10.56
N GLU A 131 2.04 14.64 10.75
CA GLU A 131 2.76 15.41 9.74
C GLU A 131 4.18 14.86 9.54
N LYS A 132 4.85 14.42 10.62
CA LYS A 132 6.15 13.75 10.52
C LYS A 132 6.07 12.46 9.68
N GLU A 133 5.00 11.67 9.83
CA GLU A 133 4.80 10.49 8.99
C GLU A 133 4.54 10.89 7.53
N ARG A 134 3.70 11.90 7.30
CA ARG A 134 3.37 12.39 5.96
C ARG A 134 4.62 12.89 5.23
N GLU A 135 5.47 13.67 5.89
CA GLU A 135 6.75 14.13 5.37
C GLU A 135 7.66 12.95 5.01
N TRP A 136 7.74 11.94 5.89
CA TRP A 136 8.53 10.73 5.64
C TRP A 136 8.02 9.95 4.42
N GLN A 137 6.71 9.68 4.33
CA GLN A 137 6.11 8.97 3.20
C GLN A 137 6.28 9.75 1.89
N THR A 138 6.17 11.08 1.95
CA THR A 138 6.38 11.97 0.79
C THR A 138 7.84 11.93 0.33
N LYS A 139 8.80 11.94 1.25
CA LYS A 139 10.21 11.79 0.94
C LYS A 139 10.49 10.46 0.21
N ARG A 140 9.93 9.35 0.69
CA ARG A 140 10.05 8.04 0.04
C ARG A 140 9.36 8.02 -1.33
N LEU A 141 8.18 8.65 -1.46
CA LEU A 141 7.48 8.77 -2.74
C LEU A 141 8.32 9.54 -3.77
N ASN A 142 9.00 10.60 -3.36
CA ASN A 142 9.83 11.43 -4.23
C ASN A 142 11.10 10.73 -4.76
N GLU A 143 11.37 9.50 -4.34
CA GLU A 143 12.43 8.64 -4.91
C GLU A 143 11.95 7.82 -6.12
N LEU A 144 10.65 7.88 -6.46
CA LEU A 144 10.06 7.20 -7.62
C LEU A 144 10.15 8.09 -8.88
N PRO A 145 9.96 7.51 -10.08
CA PRO A 145 9.80 8.26 -11.32
C PRO A 145 8.71 9.33 -11.22
N SER A 146 8.92 10.48 -11.88
CA SER A 146 8.04 11.65 -11.78
C SER A 146 6.60 11.37 -12.21
N ASP A 147 6.41 10.59 -13.27
CA ASP A 147 5.10 10.14 -13.74
C ASP A 147 4.36 9.32 -12.67
N ILE A 148 5.08 8.51 -11.88
CA ILE A 148 4.51 7.74 -10.78
C ILE A 148 4.15 8.62 -9.59
N ILE A 149 4.99 9.61 -9.28
CA ILE A 149 4.68 10.62 -8.25
C ILE A 149 3.38 11.34 -8.62
N ASP A 150 3.26 11.81 -9.87
CA ASP A 150 2.10 12.57 -10.34
C ASP A 150 0.79 11.78 -10.25
N ILE A 151 0.77 10.51 -10.68
CA ILE A 151 -0.45 9.70 -10.61
C ILE A 151 -0.86 9.39 -9.16
N VAL A 152 0.10 9.21 -8.25
CA VAL A 152 -0.18 8.99 -6.82
C VAL A 152 -0.76 10.25 -6.22
N GLN A 153 -0.15 11.42 -6.45
CA GLN A 153 -0.65 12.69 -5.92
C GLN A 153 -2.02 13.06 -6.49
N ALA A 154 -2.23 12.86 -7.80
CA ALA A 154 -3.52 13.11 -8.44
C ALA A 154 -4.62 12.21 -7.85
N MET A 155 -4.35 10.91 -7.72
CA MET A 155 -5.30 9.95 -7.15
C MET A 155 -5.56 10.20 -5.67
N TRP A 156 -4.56 10.65 -4.90
CA TRP A 156 -4.70 11.02 -3.50
C TRP A 156 -5.69 12.18 -3.32
N LYS A 157 -5.53 13.23 -4.14
CA LYS A 157 -6.42 14.40 -4.19
C LYS A 157 -7.82 14.01 -4.66
N GLU A 158 -7.93 13.24 -5.75
CA GLU A 158 -9.22 12.82 -6.32
C GLU A 158 -10.06 12.00 -5.33
N LYS A 159 -9.41 11.16 -4.52
CA LYS A 159 -10.06 10.34 -3.48
C LYS A 159 -10.27 11.07 -2.16
N GLU A 160 -9.86 12.33 -2.08
CA GLU A 160 -9.90 13.18 -0.88
C GLU A 160 -9.33 12.45 0.35
N LEU A 161 -8.21 11.74 0.18
CA LEU A 161 -7.69 10.85 1.23
C LEU A 161 -7.33 11.60 2.51
N ASP A 162 -6.88 12.86 2.41
CA ASP A 162 -6.57 13.69 3.58
C ASP A 162 -7.79 13.96 4.46
N LYS A 163 -8.99 14.09 3.88
CA LYS A 163 -10.24 14.27 4.64
C LYS A 163 -10.67 13.00 5.39
N ARG A 164 -10.05 11.86 5.08
CA ARG A 164 -10.44 10.52 5.55
C ARG A 164 -9.44 9.91 6.54
N ILE A 165 -8.30 10.58 6.74
CA ILE A 165 -7.31 10.26 7.78
C ILE A 165 -7.83 10.83 9.08
#